data_AF-A0A0C3CWS2-F1
#
_entry.id   AF-A0A0C3CWS2-F1
#
_cell.length_a   1.000
_cell.length_b   1.000
_cell.length_c   1.000
_cell.angle_alpha   90.00
_cell.angle_beta   90.00
_cell.angle_gamma   90.00
#
_symmetry.space_group_name_H-M   'P 1'
#
loop_
_entity.id
_entity.type
_entity.pdbx_description
1 polymer ?
#
loop_
_entity_poly.entity_id
_entity_poly.type
_entity_poly.pdbx_seq_one_letter_code
_entity_poly.pdbx_strand_id
1 'polypeptide(L)'
;METFDQLLNDFGLPRNDAKSTVVLESEVPAFEQTKSQKINLSLIGSLPATANALAAAHIYESRGGEPQQVSVDLSRGHNYIDPDIGMTPSINGQEIPVDVVVGNPFLHNIFLTADDRSAVISAVYVDLVYKWLTFFNCSPDEGEVRTAVKGWHSQGVLEAKSAPDLADAAAKAGLPMAIVQGEEEWAASPQGKFLAALPIVPVQRIGNAPPKPWPSTKPTRPLQGLKVLCATHAIAGPSSGRTLAEHGASVLQIMFTHGFEHNFVYDSANLGCASARLNFHKAADIEHMWALIKDADVWIDSYRDGALSKFGFDDARMHDVNPSLIISHVRCFGTGGPWANRAGFDMQGSAASGLMAYCGNGPLKPAWPPGSVINDYTTGFYGALAIQAAMLRRSKEGGGYIISPSLTGTAMSILKYFKTRGPSSQTSPNAPRQVTGDTPMGYLHTLSPLPQMSLTPPRYDPILLVPIGSSSPIFPGFGSVWDPKSVQPRQKEKLITDIGIPTMIKLAKIKQIGKESNKVRGAML
;
A
#
# COMPACT_ATOMS: atom_id res chain seq x y z
N MET A 1 20.87 -12.58 10.23
CA MET A 1 20.39 -13.64 9.30
C MET A 1 19.16 -14.35 9.81
N GLU A 2 19.11 -14.77 11.07
CA GLU A 2 17.92 -15.42 11.64
C GLU A 2 16.59 -14.70 11.34
N THR A 3 16.50 -13.39 11.57
CA THR A 3 15.31 -12.57 11.26
C THR A 3 14.88 -12.65 9.79
N PHE A 4 15.85 -12.71 8.87
CA PHE A 4 15.59 -12.83 7.44
C PHE A 4 15.02 -14.20 7.08
N ASP A 5 15.60 -15.27 7.64
CA ASP A 5 15.11 -16.64 7.44
C ASP A 5 13.69 -16.82 8.02
N GLN A 6 13.43 -16.25 9.20
CA GLN A 6 12.07 -16.21 9.79
C GLN A 6 11.08 -15.45 8.90
N LEU A 7 11.47 -14.28 8.39
CA LEU A 7 10.64 -13.51 7.47
C LEU A 7 10.32 -14.33 6.21
N LEU A 8 11.32 -14.94 5.58
CA LEU A 8 11.14 -15.78 4.39
C LEU A 8 10.19 -16.97 4.63
N ASN A 9 10.28 -17.60 5.79
CA ASN A 9 9.41 -18.71 6.17
C ASN A 9 7.93 -18.29 6.27
N ASP A 10 7.64 -17.06 6.74
CA ASP A 10 6.26 -16.53 6.79
C ASP A 10 5.63 -16.39 5.39
N PHE A 11 6.42 -16.39 4.32
CA PHE A 11 5.97 -16.38 2.92
C PHE A 11 6.10 -17.74 2.22
N GLY A 12 6.52 -18.78 2.94
CA GLY A 12 6.77 -20.10 2.36
C GLY A 12 7.91 -20.11 1.33
N LEU A 13 8.93 -19.26 1.53
CA LEU A 13 10.09 -19.12 0.65
C LEU A 13 11.39 -19.32 1.42
N PRO A 14 11.61 -20.47 2.09
CA PRO A 14 12.83 -20.68 2.86
C PRO A 14 14.06 -20.49 1.95
N ARG A 15 15.09 -19.84 2.49
CA ARG A 15 16.27 -19.43 1.71
C ARG A 15 16.93 -20.58 0.94
N ASN A 16 16.91 -21.79 1.50
CA ASN A 16 17.53 -22.98 0.92
C ASN A 16 16.76 -23.59 -0.27
N ASP A 17 15.56 -23.10 -0.57
CA ASP A 17 14.83 -23.51 -1.77
C ASP A 17 15.44 -22.91 -3.05
N ALA A 18 16.16 -21.79 -2.94
CA ALA A 18 16.92 -21.18 -4.03
C ALA A 18 18.39 -21.65 -3.98
N LYS A 19 19.01 -21.79 -5.16
CA LYS A 19 20.47 -22.00 -5.26
C LYS A 19 21.24 -20.69 -5.11
N SER A 20 20.61 -19.56 -5.41
CA SER A 20 21.14 -18.22 -5.22
C SER A 20 21.46 -17.95 -3.75
N THR A 21 22.52 -17.18 -3.52
CA THR A 21 23.02 -16.87 -2.17
C THR A 21 22.66 -15.45 -1.76
N VAL A 22 22.59 -15.20 -0.45
CA VAL A 22 22.34 -13.87 0.11
C VAL A 22 23.54 -13.41 0.94
N VAL A 23 23.99 -12.19 0.71
CA VAL A 23 25.06 -11.52 1.46
C VAL A 23 24.50 -10.24 2.09
N LEU A 24 24.58 -10.16 3.42
CA LEU A 24 24.35 -8.90 4.13
C LEU A 24 25.69 -8.19 4.28
N GLU A 25 25.84 -7.08 3.59
CA GLU A 25 27.03 -6.23 3.63
C GLU A 25 26.88 -5.20 4.75
N SER A 26 28.01 -4.85 5.39
CA SER A 26 28.08 -3.88 6.50
C SER A 26 27.25 -4.25 7.73
N GLU A 27 27.53 -3.61 8.85
CA GLU A 27 26.65 -3.68 10.01
C GLU A 27 25.48 -2.70 9.88
N VAL A 28 24.44 -2.90 10.71
CA VAL A 28 23.42 -1.88 10.91
C VAL A 28 24.06 -0.64 11.54
N PRO A 29 23.78 0.59 11.05
CA PRO A 29 24.35 1.80 11.63
C PRO A 29 23.88 2.08 13.07
N ALA A 30 24.57 3.01 13.73
CA ALA A 30 24.15 3.57 15.00
C ALA A 30 22.68 4.04 14.93
N PHE A 31 21.86 3.63 15.89
CA PHE A 31 20.43 3.92 15.84
C PHE A 31 20.12 5.41 16.06
N GLU A 32 21.03 6.16 16.69
CA GLU A 32 20.96 7.60 16.89
C GLU A 32 21.06 8.37 15.56
N GLN A 33 21.78 7.81 14.59
CA GLN A 33 22.04 8.43 13.29
C GLN A 33 20.96 8.10 12.25
N THR A 34 20.09 7.13 12.53
CA THR A 34 19.10 6.62 11.58
C THR A 34 17.66 6.71 12.09
N LYS A 35 17.41 7.43 13.21
CA LYS A 35 16.09 7.46 13.88
C LYS A 35 15.57 6.07 14.27
N SER A 36 16.48 5.13 14.56
CA SER A 36 16.17 3.72 14.81
C SER A 36 16.09 3.38 16.30
N GLN A 37 15.84 4.34 17.20
CA GLN A 37 15.96 4.12 18.65
C GLN A 37 15.01 3.04 19.18
N LYS A 38 13.83 2.89 18.56
CA LYS A 38 12.80 1.91 18.96
C LYS A 38 12.64 0.79 17.94
N ILE A 39 12.69 1.15 16.66
CA ILE A 39 12.47 0.28 15.51
C ILE A 39 13.66 0.41 14.56
N ASN A 40 14.19 -0.70 14.07
CA ASN A 40 15.39 -0.75 13.25
C ASN A 40 15.06 -0.47 11.78
N LEU A 41 15.24 0.78 11.36
CA LEU A 41 14.86 1.22 10.03
C LEU A 41 15.73 0.58 8.93
N SER A 42 17.01 0.37 9.22
CA SER A 42 17.92 -0.30 8.28
C SER A 42 17.46 -1.72 7.94
N LEU A 43 16.99 -2.49 8.92
CA LEU A 43 16.47 -3.84 8.64
C LEU A 43 15.13 -3.82 7.91
N ILE A 44 14.25 -2.86 8.22
CA ILE A 44 12.95 -2.72 7.54
C ILE A 44 13.11 -2.36 6.07
N GLY A 45 14.04 -1.46 5.72
CA GLY A 45 14.31 -1.14 4.32
C GLY A 45 15.05 -2.27 3.59
N SER A 46 15.96 -2.97 4.27
CA SER A 46 16.83 -3.98 3.63
C SER A 46 16.18 -5.36 3.47
N LEU A 47 15.57 -5.92 4.52
CA LEU A 47 15.19 -7.33 4.51
C LEU A 47 14.01 -7.65 3.58
N PRO A 48 12.87 -6.91 3.59
CA PRO A 48 11.77 -7.13 2.66
C PRO A 48 12.18 -6.95 1.19
N ALA A 49 13.01 -5.96 0.87
CA ALA A 49 13.53 -5.75 -0.48
C ALA A 49 14.45 -6.92 -0.90
N THR A 50 15.34 -7.37 0.00
CA THR A 50 16.24 -8.51 -0.27
C THR A 50 15.47 -9.82 -0.45
N ALA A 51 14.36 -10.01 0.29
CA ALA A 51 13.49 -11.16 0.13
C ALA A 51 12.84 -11.17 -1.26
N ASN A 52 12.41 -10.01 -1.78
CA ASN A 52 11.92 -9.88 -3.15
C ASN A 52 13.00 -10.23 -4.19
N ALA A 53 14.24 -9.73 -4.00
CA ALA A 53 15.35 -10.05 -4.90
C ALA A 53 15.71 -11.55 -4.89
N LEU A 54 15.66 -12.21 -3.72
CA LEU A 54 15.85 -13.66 -3.62
C LEU A 54 14.72 -14.44 -4.29
N ALA A 55 13.46 -14.03 -4.09
CA ALA A 55 12.32 -14.65 -4.77
C ALA A 55 12.42 -14.50 -6.30
N ALA A 56 12.83 -13.33 -6.77
CA ALA A 56 13.12 -13.09 -8.18
C ALA A 56 14.26 -13.99 -8.68
N ALA A 57 15.35 -14.14 -7.93
CA ALA A 57 16.43 -15.05 -8.28
C ALA A 57 15.96 -16.51 -8.37
N HIS A 58 15.11 -16.96 -7.44
CA HIS A 58 14.50 -18.29 -7.51
C HIS A 58 13.63 -18.44 -8.77
N ILE A 59 12.81 -17.44 -9.11
CA ILE A 59 12.01 -17.47 -10.35
C ILE A 59 12.94 -17.58 -11.57
N TYR A 60 14.02 -16.81 -11.61
CA TYR A 60 15.02 -16.86 -12.68
C TYR A 60 15.63 -18.26 -12.83
N GLU A 61 16.04 -18.89 -11.73
CA GLU A 61 16.55 -20.27 -11.69
C GLU A 61 15.51 -21.29 -12.17
N SER A 62 14.26 -21.17 -11.71
CA SER A 62 13.16 -22.06 -12.11
C SER A 62 12.86 -21.97 -13.61
N ARG A 63 13.30 -20.88 -14.24
CA ARG A 63 13.20 -20.60 -15.67
C ARG A 63 14.50 -20.90 -16.42
N GLY A 64 15.42 -21.67 -15.85
CA GLY A 64 16.67 -22.09 -16.49
C GLY A 64 17.81 -21.07 -16.42
N GLY A 65 17.66 -20.00 -15.64
CA GLY A 65 18.73 -19.06 -15.35
C GLY A 65 19.77 -19.62 -14.38
N GLU A 66 20.99 -19.12 -14.45
CA GLU A 66 22.06 -19.48 -13.51
C GLU A 66 21.79 -18.91 -12.10
N PRO A 67 22.17 -19.63 -11.03
CA PRO A 67 22.19 -19.09 -9.68
C PRO A 67 23.06 -17.83 -9.59
N GLN A 68 22.70 -16.93 -8.68
CA GLN A 68 23.40 -15.66 -8.53
C GLN A 68 23.56 -15.25 -7.06
N GLN A 69 24.36 -14.21 -6.83
CA GLN A 69 24.46 -13.60 -5.51
C GLN A 69 23.48 -12.42 -5.43
N VAL A 70 22.72 -12.38 -4.34
CA VAL A 70 21.91 -11.23 -3.91
C VAL A 70 22.66 -10.57 -2.74
N SER A 71 22.98 -9.28 -2.85
CA SER A 71 23.64 -8.55 -1.77
C SER A 71 22.88 -7.29 -1.36
N VAL A 72 23.01 -6.90 -0.09
CA VAL A 72 22.39 -5.68 0.45
C VAL A 72 23.28 -5.03 1.50
N ASP A 73 23.51 -3.73 1.36
CA ASP A 73 24.27 -2.92 2.32
C ASP A 73 23.34 -2.41 3.44
N LEU A 74 23.44 -3.02 4.62
CA LEU A 74 22.61 -2.69 5.78
C LEU A 74 22.82 -1.25 6.26
N SER A 75 23.97 -0.66 5.94
CA SER A 75 24.26 0.72 6.30
C SER A 75 23.40 1.75 5.56
N ARG A 76 22.66 1.32 4.52
CA ARG A 76 21.82 2.19 3.67
C ARG A 76 20.32 1.98 3.88
N GLY A 77 19.91 0.89 4.52
CA GLY A 77 18.51 0.44 4.53
C GLY A 77 17.50 1.48 5.02
N HIS A 78 17.87 2.30 6.01
CA HIS A 78 17.00 3.33 6.58
C HIS A 78 16.52 4.37 5.56
N ASN A 79 17.28 4.58 4.48
CA ASN A 79 16.93 5.51 3.39
C ASN A 79 15.78 5.01 2.50
N TYR A 80 15.38 3.74 2.63
CA TYR A 80 14.48 3.05 1.69
C TYR A 80 13.10 2.73 2.27
N ILE A 81 12.81 3.21 3.49
CA ILE A 81 11.49 3.06 4.11
C ILE A 81 10.49 4.04 3.52
N ASP A 82 10.95 5.26 3.29
CA ASP A 82 10.24 6.33 2.61
C ASP A 82 11.32 7.09 1.82
N PRO A 83 11.12 7.32 0.51
CA PRO A 83 12.06 8.07 -0.31
C PRO A 83 12.55 9.37 0.31
N ASP A 84 11.66 10.10 0.99
CA ASP A 84 11.97 11.41 1.58
C ASP A 84 12.84 11.34 2.84
N ILE A 85 13.06 10.13 3.41
CA ILE A 85 14.03 9.94 4.50
C ILE A 85 15.45 9.99 3.94
N GLY A 86 15.67 9.36 2.79
CA GLY A 86 17.02 9.11 2.27
C GLY A 86 17.55 10.20 1.36
N MET A 87 16.67 10.78 0.55
CA MET A 87 16.99 11.86 -0.37
C MET A 87 15.73 12.68 -0.65
N THR A 88 15.88 13.80 -1.35
CA THR A 88 14.74 14.51 -1.94
C THR A 88 14.68 14.19 -3.43
N PRO A 89 13.70 13.39 -3.90
CA PRO A 89 13.52 13.16 -5.32
C PRO A 89 13.26 14.47 -6.06
N SER A 90 13.75 14.56 -7.31
CA SER A 90 13.59 15.77 -8.10
C SER A 90 13.36 15.50 -9.58
N ILE A 91 12.70 16.44 -10.25
CA ILE A 91 12.52 16.48 -11.69
C ILE A 91 13.13 17.79 -12.20
N ASN A 92 14.07 17.71 -13.14
CA ASN A 92 14.84 18.85 -13.64
C ASN A 92 15.54 19.63 -12.51
N GLY A 93 15.95 18.93 -11.45
CA GLY A 93 16.58 19.52 -10.27
C GLY A 93 15.63 20.32 -9.36
N GLN A 94 14.31 20.24 -9.57
CA GLN A 94 13.30 20.81 -8.67
C GLN A 94 12.68 19.70 -7.83
N GLU A 95 12.43 19.96 -6.54
CA GLU A 95 11.75 19.02 -5.67
C GLU A 95 10.37 18.65 -6.22
N ILE A 96 9.96 17.40 -6.00
CA ILE A 96 8.60 16.98 -6.36
C ILE A 96 7.60 17.69 -5.44
N PRO A 97 6.60 18.41 -5.98
CA PRO A 97 5.66 19.16 -5.16
C PRO A 97 4.87 18.29 -4.19
N VAL A 98 4.79 18.74 -2.93
CA VAL A 98 3.91 18.15 -1.93
C VAL A 98 2.57 18.89 -1.98
N ASP A 99 1.68 18.41 -2.84
CA ASP A 99 0.38 19.04 -3.17
C ASP A 99 -0.69 18.86 -2.08
N VAL A 100 -0.34 19.11 -0.82
CA VAL A 100 -1.24 19.06 0.34
C VAL A 100 -1.80 20.44 0.69
N VAL A 101 -3.01 20.47 1.24
CA VAL A 101 -3.62 21.72 1.70
C VAL A 101 -2.89 22.23 2.95
N VAL A 102 -2.23 23.38 2.83
CA VAL A 102 -1.60 24.07 3.97
C VAL A 102 -2.63 24.32 5.07
N GLY A 103 -2.28 23.98 6.30
CA GLY A 103 -3.18 24.12 7.46
C GLY A 103 -4.22 23.01 7.60
N ASN A 104 -4.12 21.91 6.84
CA ASN A 104 -4.99 20.75 7.02
C ASN A 104 -4.80 20.12 8.42
N PRO A 105 -5.82 20.14 9.30
CA PRO A 105 -5.68 19.70 10.68
C PRO A 105 -5.58 18.17 10.82
N PHE A 106 -5.72 17.41 9.73
CA PHE A 106 -5.79 15.94 9.76
C PHE A 106 -4.53 15.25 9.21
N LEU A 107 -3.41 15.97 8.97
CA LEU A 107 -2.20 15.36 8.41
C LEU A 107 -1.30 14.70 9.47
N HIS A 108 -1.03 15.38 10.59
CA HIS A 108 -0.05 14.90 11.59
C HIS A 108 -0.56 14.96 13.03
N ASN A 109 -1.86 15.17 13.22
CA ASN A 109 -2.44 15.34 14.55
C ASN A 109 -2.89 14.01 15.17
N ILE A 110 -2.59 13.88 16.45
CA ILE A 110 -3.17 12.87 17.34
C ILE A 110 -4.22 13.61 18.18
N PHE A 111 -5.45 13.12 18.15
CA PHE A 111 -6.60 13.73 18.81
C PHE A 111 -6.91 13.01 20.11
N LEU A 112 -7.38 13.75 21.10
CA LEU A 112 -7.94 13.18 22.33
C LEU A 112 -9.46 13.10 22.20
N THR A 113 -9.98 11.90 22.40
CA THR A 113 -11.41 11.62 22.44
C THR A 113 -12.00 11.91 23.82
N ALA A 114 -13.33 11.85 23.95
CA ALA A 114 -14.04 12.21 25.18
C ALA A 114 -13.56 11.43 26.42
N ASP A 115 -13.21 10.16 26.27
CA ASP A 115 -12.67 9.24 27.29
C ASP A 115 -11.14 9.26 27.39
N ASP A 116 -10.49 10.33 26.92
CA ASP A 116 -9.04 10.55 27.00
C ASP A 116 -8.20 9.51 26.25
N ARG A 117 -8.81 8.76 25.33
CA ARG A 117 -8.07 7.91 24.40
C ARG A 117 -7.48 8.73 23.27
N SER A 118 -6.23 8.43 22.92
CA SER A 118 -5.59 8.95 21.72
C SER A 118 -6.19 8.30 20.47
N ALA A 119 -6.51 9.09 19.46
CA ALA A 119 -7.03 8.62 18.18
C ALA A 119 -6.37 9.34 17.00
N VAL A 120 -6.21 8.60 15.91
CA VAL A 120 -5.75 9.09 14.63
C VAL A 120 -6.94 9.23 13.70
N ILE A 121 -7.17 10.47 13.26
CA ILE A 121 -8.20 10.88 12.29
C ILE A 121 -7.42 11.53 11.15
N SER A 122 -7.42 10.93 9.97
CA SER A 122 -6.58 11.42 8.86
C SER A 122 -7.38 11.85 7.63
N ALA A 123 -6.83 12.82 6.91
CA ALA A 123 -7.39 13.31 5.66
C ALA A 123 -6.28 13.75 4.70
N VAL A 124 -5.67 12.79 4.01
CA VAL A 124 -4.59 13.07 3.03
C VAL A 124 -5.15 13.65 1.72
N TYR A 125 -6.40 13.32 1.40
CA TYR A 125 -7.10 13.80 0.20
C TYR A 125 -8.12 14.87 0.55
N VAL A 126 -8.25 15.88 -0.32
CA VAL A 126 -9.10 17.07 -0.10
C VAL A 126 -10.56 16.69 0.18
N ASP A 127 -11.09 15.67 -0.50
CA ASP A 127 -12.45 15.20 -0.30
C ASP A 127 -12.67 14.60 1.10
N LEU A 128 -11.65 13.99 1.71
CA LEU A 128 -11.69 13.51 3.10
C LEU A 128 -11.71 14.66 4.09
N VAL A 129 -11.00 15.76 3.82
CA VAL A 129 -11.02 16.95 4.68
C VAL A 129 -12.46 17.45 4.79
N TYR A 130 -13.12 17.70 3.65
CA TYR A 130 -14.52 18.16 3.63
C TYR A 130 -15.48 17.18 4.32
N LYS A 131 -15.27 15.87 4.16
CA LYS A 131 -16.13 14.87 4.82
C LYS A 131 -15.94 14.87 6.34
N TRP A 132 -14.72 15.00 6.84
CA TRP A 132 -14.46 15.10 8.28
C TRP A 132 -15.06 16.36 8.88
N LEU A 133 -14.88 17.52 8.23
CA LEU A 133 -15.50 18.78 8.67
C LEU A 133 -17.02 18.69 8.65
N THR A 134 -17.61 17.99 7.66
CA THR A 134 -19.05 17.73 7.60
C THR A 134 -19.52 16.79 8.71
N PHE A 135 -18.73 15.75 9.02
CA PHE A 135 -19.03 14.78 10.05
C PHE A 135 -19.03 15.40 11.45
N PHE A 136 -18.01 16.21 11.76
CA PHE A 136 -17.90 16.94 13.03
C PHE A 136 -18.72 18.22 13.07
N ASN A 137 -19.14 18.74 11.91
CA ASN A 137 -19.84 20.00 11.75
C ASN A 137 -19.07 21.18 12.39
N CYS A 138 -17.81 21.32 12.02
CA CYS A 138 -16.89 22.37 12.48
C CYS A 138 -16.12 23.02 11.30
N SER A 139 -15.44 24.13 11.55
CA SER A 139 -14.53 24.74 10.59
C SER A 139 -13.20 23.94 10.48
N PRO A 140 -12.34 24.21 9.47
CA PRO A 140 -11.02 23.57 9.37
C PRO A 140 -9.99 24.05 10.39
N ASP A 141 -10.35 24.96 11.30
CA ASP A 141 -9.46 25.37 12.38
C ASP A 141 -9.08 24.17 13.26
N GLU A 142 -7.79 23.97 13.52
CA GLU A 142 -7.31 22.83 14.29
C GLU A 142 -7.90 22.80 15.72
N GLY A 143 -8.02 23.96 16.37
CA GLY A 143 -8.59 24.08 17.72
C GLY A 143 -10.07 23.68 17.76
N GLU A 144 -10.84 24.12 16.76
CA GLU A 144 -12.23 23.70 16.61
C GLU A 144 -12.36 22.20 16.33
N VAL A 145 -11.52 21.63 15.45
CA VAL A 145 -11.52 20.19 15.19
C VAL A 145 -11.18 19.40 16.46
N ARG A 146 -10.14 19.81 17.21
CA ARG A 146 -9.78 19.18 18.49
C ARG A 146 -10.93 19.23 19.49
N THR A 147 -11.58 20.38 19.60
CA THR A 147 -12.75 20.57 20.47
C THR A 147 -13.90 19.66 20.04
N ALA A 148 -14.15 19.55 18.73
CA ALA A 148 -15.18 18.68 18.19
C ALA A 148 -14.90 17.19 18.45
N VAL A 149 -13.67 16.73 18.28
CA VAL A 149 -13.27 15.34 18.57
C VAL A 149 -13.38 15.04 20.07
N LYS A 150 -12.87 15.95 20.92
CA LYS A 150 -12.92 15.79 22.38
C LYS A 150 -14.35 15.82 22.93
N GLY A 151 -15.22 16.62 22.32
CA GLY A 151 -16.62 16.78 22.70
C GLY A 151 -17.60 15.84 22.00
N TRP A 152 -17.14 14.93 21.14
CA TRP A 152 -18.04 14.07 20.36
C TRP A 152 -18.74 13.03 21.23
N HIS A 153 -20.07 12.91 21.11
CA HIS A 153 -20.90 12.00 21.89
C HIS A 153 -21.96 11.33 21.01
N SER A 154 -21.97 10.00 20.89
CA SER A 154 -23.03 9.26 20.18
C SER A 154 -24.36 9.25 20.97
N GLN A 155 -25.51 9.29 20.28
CA GLN A 155 -26.85 9.12 20.88
C GLN A 155 -27.01 7.79 21.62
N GLY A 156 -27.63 7.77 22.81
CA GLY A 156 -28.25 6.54 23.31
C GLY A 156 -28.59 6.42 24.79
N VAL A 157 -27.63 6.54 25.72
CA VAL A 157 -27.85 6.27 27.16
C VAL A 157 -26.90 7.12 28.00
N LEU A 158 -27.34 7.49 29.21
CA LEU A 158 -26.64 8.30 30.22
C LEU A 158 -25.38 7.66 30.84
N GLU A 159 -24.76 6.64 30.22
CA GLU A 159 -23.56 5.98 30.73
C GLU A 159 -22.44 5.93 29.67
N ALA A 160 -21.29 6.53 30.01
CA ALA A 160 -19.98 6.54 29.35
C ALA A 160 -19.90 6.50 27.79
N LYS A 161 -19.51 7.65 27.23
CA LYS A 161 -19.07 7.89 25.84
C LYS A 161 -17.69 7.27 25.62
N SER A 162 -17.46 6.58 24.49
CA SER A 162 -16.17 5.90 24.28
C SER A 162 -15.55 6.16 22.89
N ALA A 163 -14.22 6.11 22.81
CA ALA A 163 -13.51 6.16 21.53
C ALA A 163 -13.93 5.06 20.53
N PRO A 164 -14.25 3.82 20.95
CA PRO A 164 -14.87 2.80 20.09
C PRO A 164 -16.13 3.27 19.37
N ASP A 165 -17.04 3.98 20.03
CA ASP A 165 -18.28 4.45 19.40
C ASP A 165 -18.02 5.47 18.29
N LEU A 166 -17.07 6.39 18.52
CA LEU A 166 -16.63 7.34 17.49
C LEU A 166 -15.99 6.62 16.31
N ALA A 167 -15.14 5.62 16.57
CA ALA A 167 -14.51 4.82 15.52
C ALA A 167 -15.55 4.05 14.68
N ASP A 168 -16.61 3.52 15.30
CA ASP A 168 -17.70 2.83 14.62
C ASP A 168 -18.57 3.78 13.78
N ALA A 169 -18.86 4.98 14.30
CA ALA A 169 -19.57 6.02 13.54
C ALA A 169 -18.75 6.50 12.33
N ALA A 170 -17.44 6.72 12.52
CA ALA A 170 -16.52 7.05 11.44
C ALA A 170 -16.46 5.94 10.38
N ALA A 171 -16.38 4.67 10.81
CA ALA A 171 -16.41 3.52 9.92
C ALA A 171 -17.69 3.47 9.07
N LYS A 172 -18.87 3.68 9.69
CA LYS A 172 -20.17 3.78 8.98
C LYS A 172 -20.21 4.94 7.99
N ALA A 173 -19.54 6.05 8.29
CA ALA A 173 -19.39 7.19 7.38
C ALA A 173 -18.31 6.97 6.30
N GLY A 174 -17.55 5.87 6.37
CA GLY A 174 -16.45 5.56 5.47
C GLY A 174 -15.23 6.45 5.67
N LEU A 175 -15.02 6.94 6.89
CA LEU A 175 -13.95 7.86 7.27
C LEU A 175 -12.80 7.13 7.99
N PRO A 176 -11.53 7.41 7.64
CA PRO A 176 -10.39 6.68 8.17
C PRO A 176 -10.02 7.14 9.58
N MET A 177 -10.33 6.30 10.56
CA MET A 177 -10.01 6.54 11.95
C MET A 177 -9.54 5.26 12.63
N ALA A 178 -8.58 5.40 13.53
CA ALA A 178 -8.18 4.34 14.44
C ALA A 178 -7.88 4.91 15.83
N ILE A 179 -8.25 4.17 16.85
CA ILE A 179 -7.83 4.43 18.22
C ILE A 179 -6.40 3.92 18.36
N VAL A 180 -5.55 4.69 19.03
CA VAL A 180 -4.23 4.22 19.41
C VAL A 180 -4.38 3.15 20.50
N GLN A 181 -3.88 1.96 20.21
CA GLN A 181 -3.91 0.82 21.13
C GLN A 181 -2.48 0.40 21.49
N GLY A 182 -2.32 -0.31 22.61
CA GLY A 182 -1.09 -1.06 22.90
C GLY A 182 -1.07 -2.43 22.22
N GLU A 183 0.07 -3.11 22.17
CA GLU A 183 0.20 -4.45 21.58
C GLU A 183 -0.76 -5.47 22.23
N GLU A 184 -0.85 -5.48 23.56
CA GLU A 184 -1.72 -6.40 24.32
C GLU A 184 -3.20 -6.11 24.08
N GLU A 185 -3.60 -4.84 24.07
CA GLU A 185 -4.97 -4.41 23.80
C GLU A 185 -5.39 -4.78 22.37
N TRP A 186 -4.52 -4.50 21.39
CA TRP A 186 -4.74 -4.89 20.01
C TRP A 186 -4.90 -6.41 19.88
N ALA A 187 -3.99 -7.19 20.46
CA ALA A 187 -4.03 -8.65 20.45
C ALA A 187 -5.30 -9.22 21.12
N ALA A 188 -5.88 -8.51 22.09
CA ALA A 188 -7.14 -8.89 22.73
C ALA A 188 -8.38 -8.54 21.90
N SER A 189 -8.28 -7.55 21.00
CA SER A 189 -9.37 -7.08 20.16
C SER A 189 -9.85 -8.15 19.16
N PRO A 190 -11.12 -8.11 18.72
CA PRO A 190 -11.62 -9.05 17.70
C PRO A 190 -10.83 -9.04 16.38
N GLN A 191 -10.43 -7.86 15.89
CA GLN A 191 -9.65 -7.75 14.66
C GLN A 191 -8.20 -8.20 14.85
N GLY A 192 -7.56 -7.83 15.97
CA GLY A 192 -6.19 -8.27 16.25
C GLY A 192 -6.08 -9.78 16.42
N LYS A 193 -7.06 -10.43 17.08
CA LYS A 193 -7.16 -11.90 17.13
C LYS A 193 -7.29 -12.52 15.74
N PHE A 194 -8.13 -11.94 14.89
CA PHE A 194 -8.30 -12.42 13.51
C PHE A 194 -6.98 -12.35 12.73
N LEU A 195 -6.28 -11.21 12.75
CA LEU A 195 -5.01 -11.06 12.03
C LEU A 195 -3.88 -11.91 12.63
N ALA A 196 -3.82 -12.07 13.96
CA ALA A 196 -2.80 -12.89 14.62
C ALA A 196 -2.90 -14.39 14.28
N ALA A 197 -4.07 -14.86 13.85
CA ALA A 197 -4.28 -16.24 13.40
C ALA A 197 -3.84 -16.48 11.94
N LEU A 198 -3.45 -15.43 11.23
CA LEU A 198 -3.08 -15.47 9.83
C LEU A 198 -1.56 -15.26 9.65
N PRO A 199 -0.97 -15.73 8.53
CA PRO A 199 0.38 -15.30 8.16
C PRO A 199 0.39 -13.79 7.85
N ILE A 200 1.58 -13.19 7.81
CA ILE A 200 1.76 -11.74 7.56
C ILE A 200 1.00 -11.30 6.30
N VAL A 201 1.09 -12.10 5.25
CA VAL A 201 0.28 -11.98 4.04
C VAL A 201 -0.45 -13.30 3.79
N PRO A 202 -1.76 -13.38 4.04
CA PRO A 202 -2.59 -14.52 3.67
C PRO A 202 -2.51 -14.81 2.17
N VAL A 203 -2.32 -16.08 1.83
CA VAL A 203 -2.33 -16.59 0.44
C VAL A 203 -3.29 -17.79 0.38
N GLN A 204 -4.34 -17.66 -0.40
CA GLN A 204 -5.34 -18.70 -0.63
C GLN A 204 -5.28 -19.16 -2.09
N ARG A 205 -5.19 -20.47 -2.33
CA ARG A 205 -5.34 -21.05 -3.68
C ARG A 205 -6.82 -21.16 -4.03
N ILE A 206 -7.18 -20.80 -5.25
CA ILE A 206 -8.55 -20.81 -5.78
C ILE A 206 -8.63 -21.72 -7.00
N GLY A 207 -9.65 -22.58 -7.02
CA GLY A 207 -9.92 -23.48 -8.14
C GLY A 207 -8.80 -24.51 -8.40
N ASN A 208 -8.94 -25.21 -9.52
CA ASN A 208 -8.07 -26.32 -9.92
C ASN A 208 -7.51 -26.14 -11.34
N ALA A 209 -7.31 -24.89 -11.78
CA ALA A 209 -6.67 -24.62 -13.08
C ALA A 209 -5.33 -25.37 -13.18
N PRO A 210 -4.95 -25.89 -14.37
CA PRO A 210 -3.68 -26.59 -14.50
C PRO A 210 -2.50 -25.65 -14.19
N PRO A 211 -1.31 -26.20 -13.86
CA PRO A 211 -0.08 -25.41 -13.74
C PRO A 211 0.13 -24.50 -14.95
N LYS A 212 0.31 -23.20 -14.70
CA LYS A 212 0.56 -22.21 -15.76
C LYS A 212 2.07 -22.08 -15.98
N PRO A 213 2.61 -22.49 -17.15
CA PRO A 213 4.05 -22.40 -17.40
C PRO A 213 4.50 -20.94 -17.46
N TRP A 214 5.79 -20.72 -17.20
CA TRP A 214 6.40 -19.40 -17.37
C TRP A 214 6.37 -18.94 -18.83
N PRO A 215 6.22 -17.62 -19.10
CA PRO A 215 6.18 -17.10 -20.47
C PRO A 215 7.42 -17.40 -21.33
N SER A 216 8.59 -17.57 -20.70
CA SER A 216 9.86 -17.91 -21.37
C SER A 216 10.77 -18.69 -20.42
N THR A 217 11.51 -19.66 -20.96
CA THR A 217 12.51 -20.49 -20.27
C THR A 217 13.95 -19.98 -20.44
N LYS A 218 14.13 -18.76 -20.98
CA LYS A 218 15.43 -18.07 -21.06
C LYS A 218 15.23 -16.56 -20.89
N PRO A 219 14.70 -16.09 -19.76
CA PRO A 219 14.53 -14.67 -19.55
C PRO A 219 15.88 -13.96 -19.40
N THR A 220 15.95 -12.66 -19.71
CA THR A 220 17.08 -11.79 -19.32
C THR A 220 16.83 -11.09 -17.99
N ARG A 221 15.58 -11.08 -17.51
CA ARG A 221 15.18 -10.55 -16.20
C ARG A 221 14.20 -11.50 -15.50
N PRO A 222 14.26 -11.66 -14.18
CA PRO A 222 13.46 -12.65 -13.44
C PRO A 222 11.98 -12.70 -13.80
N LEU A 223 11.34 -11.52 -13.86
CA LEU A 223 9.90 -11.39 -14.08
C LEU A 223 9.53 -11.02 -15.53
N GLN A 224 10.50 -11.09 -16.46
CA GLN A 224 10.26 -10.76 -17.86
C GLN A 224 9.15 -11.62 -18.45
N GLY A 225 8.21 -10.95 -19.12
CA GLY A 225 7.07 -11.57 -19.80
C GLY A 225 5.81 -11.68 -18.94
N LEU A 226 5.89 -11.36 -17.64
CA LEU A 226 4.72 -11.36 -16.76
C LEU A 226 3.92 -10.06 -16.91
N LYS A 227 2.59 -10.18 -16.93
CA LYS A 227 1.65 -9.06 -17.07
C LYS A 227 0.96 -8.76 -15.75
N VAL A 228 1.17 -7.57 -15.20
CA VAL A 228 0.60 -7.13 -13.92
C VAL A 228 -0.34 -5.97 -14.18
N LEU A 229 -1.61 -6.15 -13.85
CA LEU A 229 -2.64 -5.13 -13.97
C LEU A 229 -2.96 -4.56 -12.60
N CYS A 230 -2.74 -3.27 -12.42
CA CYS A 230 -2.97 -2.58 -11.16
C CYS A 230 -4.18 -1.65 -11.29
N ALA A 231 -5.10 -1.73 -10.32
CA ALA A 231 -6.16 -0.76 -10.06
C ALA A 231 -5.98 -0.24 -8.63
N THR A 232 -4.89 0.48 -8.43
CA THR A 232 -4.41 0.85 -7.08
C THR A 232 -4.43 2.37 -6.84
N HIS A 233 -4.29 2.76 -5.59
CA HIS A 233 -4.32 4.13 -5.08
C HIS A 233 -3.40 4.25 -3.86
N ALA A 234 -2.92 5.46 -3.57
CA ALA A 234 -1.94 5.76 -2.53
C ALA A 234 -0.59 5.06 -2.76
N ILE A 235 -0.01 4.38 -1.75
CA ILE A 235 1.40 3.92 -1.80
C ILE A 235 1.56 2.40 -1.80
N ALA A 236 0.93 1.66 -0.88
CA ALA A 236 1.19 0.22 -0.74
C ALA A 236 0.84 -0.63 -1.97
N GLY A 237 -0.32 -0.36 -2.58
CA GLY A 237 -0.76 -1.03 -3.81
C GLY A 237 0.21 -0.79 -4.97
N PRO A 238 0.45 0.47 -5.39
CA PRO A 238 1.38 0.76 -6.46
C PRO A 238 2.81 0.27 -6.18
N SER A 239 3.27 0.37 -4.93
CA SER A 239 4.60 -0.11 -4.53
C SER A 239 4.79 -1.61 -4.77
N SER A 240 3.73 -2.41 -4.63
CA SER A 240 3.77 -3.83 -5.02
C SER A 240 4.03 -3.99 -6.52
N GLY A 241 3.35 -3.19 -7.35
CA GLY A 241 3.58 -3.14 -8.80
C GLY A 241 5.00 -2.69 -9.16
N ARG A 242 5.47 -1.59 -8.58
CA ARG A 242 6.84 -1.07 -8.75
C ARG A 242 7.90 -2.13 -8.43
N THR A 243 7.76 -2.86 -7.32
CA THR A 243 8.68 -3.93 -6.94
C THR A 243 8.63 -5.13 -7.88
N LEU A 244 7.51 -5.39 -8.58
CA LEU A 244 7.50 -6.38 -9.66
C LEU A 244 8.16 -5.82 -10.94
N ALA A 245 7.96 -4.54 -11.24
CA ALA A 245 8.55 -3.86 -12.38
C ALA A 245 10.08 -3.79 -12.30
N GLU A 246 10.66 -3.56 -11.12
CA GLU A 246 12.12 -3.50 -10.94
C GLU A 246 12.80 -4.83 -11.33
N HIS A 247 12.10 -5.96 -11.22
CA HIS A 247 12.55 -7.28 -11.65
C HIS A 247 12.11 -7.69 -13.06
N GLY A 248 11.43 -6.79 -13.79
CA GLY A 248 11.14 -6.93 -15.22
C GLY A 248 9.71 -7.32 -15.58
N ALA A 249 8.77 -7.29 -14.64
CA ALA A 249 7.36 -7.45 -14.96
C ALA A 249 6.85 -6.27 -15.80
N SER A 250 5.89 -6.55 -16.69
CA SER A 250 5.16 -5.53 -17.44
C SER A 250 3.97 -5.06 -16.61
N VAL A 251 4.10 -3.88 -16.01
CA VAL A 251 3.13 -3.36 -15.05
C VAL A 251 2.33 -2.22 -15.66
N LEU A 252 1.00 -2.37 -15.69
CA LEU A 252 0.05 -1.37 -16.15
C LEU A 252 -0.85 -0.93 -15.00
N GLN A 253 -0.70 0.32 -14.58
CA GLN A 253 -1.57 0.99 -13.62
C GLN A 253 -2.74 1.65 -14.35
N ILE A 254 -3.96 1.19 -14.05
CA ILE A 254 -5.21 1.79 -14.51
C ILE A 254 -5.69 2.81 -13.49
N MET A 255 -5.66 4.07 -13.89
CA MET A 255 -6.26 5.16 -13.15
C MET A 255 -7.71 5.33 -13.58
N PHE A 256 -8.61 5.50 -12.62
CA PHE A 256 -9.93 6.00 -12.92
C PHE A 256 -9.82 7.36 -13.64
N THR A 257 -10.60 7.60 -14.69
CA THR A 257 -10.47 8.80 -15.53
C THR A 257 -10.52 10.11 -14.74
N HIS A 258 -11.24 10.14 -13.63
CA HIS A 258 -11.33 11.28 -12.71
C HIS A 258 -10.70 11.00 -11.34
N GLY A 259 -9.88 9.95 -11.24
CA GLY A 259 -9.09 9.66 -10.06
C GLY A 259 -7.99 10.72 -9.90
N PHE A 260 -7.80 11.14 -8.66
CA PHE A 260 -6.75 12.07 -8.27
C PHE A 260 -5.71 11.32 -7.44
N GLU A 261 -4.44 11.61 -7.70
CA GLU A 261 -3.31 11.20 -6.87
C GLU A 261 -2.33 12.36 -6.74
N HIS A 262 -1.65 12.43 -5.60
CA HIS A 262 -0.60 13.43 -5.37
C HIS A 262 0.68 13.07 -6.13
N ASN A 263 1.40 14.06 -6.64
CA ASN A 263 2.64 13.82 -7.38
C ASN A 263 3.70 13.13 -6.51
N PHE A 264 3.93 13.62 -5.29
CA PHE A 264 4.90 13.01 -4.34
C PHE A 264 4.60 11.53 -4.01
N VAL A 265 3.32 11.13 -4.08
CA VAL A 265 2.91 9.72 -3.93
C VAL A 265 3.11 8.94 -5.22
N TYR A 266 2.64 9.48 -6.35
CA TYR A 266 2.68 8.78 -7.62
C TYR A 266 4.12 8.56 -8.12
N ASP A 267 4.94 9.62 -8.10
CA ASP A 267 6.29 9.63 -8.67
C ASP A 267 7.26 8.69 -7.95
N SER A 268 6.98 8.41 -6.67
CA SER A 268 7.73 7.46 -5.85
C SER A 268 7.18 6.04 -5.98
N ALA A 269 5.87 5.85 -5.90
CA ALA A 269 5.25 4.53 -5.80
C ALA A 269 5.02 3.82 -7.15
N ASN A 270 5.14 4.51 -8.30
CA ASN A 270 4.83 3.97 -9.63
C ASN A 270 6.03 3.89 -10.60
N LEU A 271 7.27 4.01 -10.10
CA LEU A 271 8.46 3.80 -10.94
C LEU A 271 8.38 2.43 -11.66
N GLY A 272 8.87 2.35 -12.89
CA GLY A 272 8.80 1.10 -13.66
C GLY A 272 7.44 0.78 -14.29
N CYS A 273 6.37 1.51 -13.95
CA CYS A 273 5.01 1.18 -14.36
C CYS A 273 4.52 2.10 -15.48
N ALA A 274 3.77 1.56 -16.45
CA ALA A 274 2.94 2.38 -17.32
C ALA A 274 1.66 2.81 -16.59
N SER A 275 1.09 3.95 -17.00
CA SER A 275 -0.12 4.49 -16.40
C SER A 275 -1.11 4.91 -17.47
N ALA A 276 -2.29 4.29 -17.48
CA ALA A 276 -3.35 4.54 -18.44
C ALA A 276 -4.66 4.89 -17.73
N ARG A 277 -5.61 5.48 -18.47
CA ARG A 277 -6.94 5.80 -17.95
C ARG A 277 -8.01 4.97 -18.63
N LEU A 278 -8.93 4.46 -17.81
CA LEU A 278 -10.20 3.89 -18.26
C LEU A 278 -11.35 4.56 -17.50
N ASN A 279 -12.49 4.69 -18.15
CA ASN A 279 -13.71 5.24 -17.58
C ASN A 279 -14.73 4.13 -17.38
N PHE A 280 -14.86 3.62 -16.15
CA PHE A 280 -15.80 2.54 -15.82
C PHE A 280 -17.28 2.93 -15.87
N HIS A 281 -17.62 4.14 -16.36
CA HIS A 281 -18.98 4.49 -16.77
C HIS A 281 -19.22 4.29 -18.28
N LYS A 282 -18.22 3.82 -19.03
CA LYS A 282 -18.33 3.45 -20.44
C LYS A 282 -18.26 1.93 -20.56
N ALA A 283 -19.22 1.34 -21.25
CA ALA A 283 -19.24 -0.11 -21.49
C ALA A 283 -18.00 -0.59 -22.24
N ALA A 284 -17.53 0.15 -23.25
CA ALA A 284 -16.31 -0.18 -24.00
C ALA A 284 -15.04 -0.21 -23.12
N ASP A 285 -14.91 0.70 -22.17
CA ASP A 285 -13.75 0.72 -21.26
C ASP A 285 -13.83 -0.42 -20.23
N ILE A 286 -15.03 -0.81 -19.79
CA ILE A 286 -15.25 -2.01 -18.96
C ILE A 286 -14.87 -3.26 -19.75
N GLU A 287 -15.32 -3.37 -21.00
CA GLU A 287 -14.98 -4.50 -21.89
C GLU A 287 -13.47 -4.59 -22.12
N HIS A 288 -12.82 -3.46 -22.36
CA HIS A 288 -11.35 -3.40 -22.50
C HIS A 288 -10.64 -3.80 -21.21
N MET A 289 -11.16 -3.39 -20.04
CA MET A 289 -10.63 -3.84 -18.76
C MET A 289 -10.73 -5.36 -18.59
N TRP A 290 -11.85 -5.97 -19.00
CA TRP A 290 -12.00 -7.42 -19.01
C TRP A 290 -11.03 -8.13 -19.97
N ALA A 291 -10.74 -7.54 -21.13
CA ALA A 291 -9.71 -8.05 -22.03
C ALA A 291 -8.32 -8.03 -21.37
N LEU A 292 -7.98 -6.97 -20.64
CA LEU A 292 -6.74 -6.89 -19.86
C LEU A 292 -6.69 -7.91 -18.72
N ILE A 293 -7.78 -8.07 -17.96
CA ILE A 293 -7.89 -9.08 -16.86
C ILE A 293 -7.70 -10.50 -17.40
N LYS A 294 -8.29 -10.80 -18.57
CA LYS A 294 -8.18 -12.12 -19.20
C LYS A 294 -6.73 -12.47 -19.55
N ASP A 295 -5.93 -11.48 -19.92
CA ASP A 295 -4.53 -11.64 -20.34
C ASP A 295 -3.52 -11.44 -19.20
N ALA A 296 -3.96 -10.92 -18.05
CA ALA A 296 -3.11 -10.67 -16.89
C ALA A 296 -2.60 -11.95 -16.22
N ASP A 297 -1.40 -11.89 -15.66
CA ASP A 297 -0.90 -12.87 -14.69
C ASP A 297 -1.27 -12.50 -13.27
N VAL A 298 -1.33 -11.19 -12.99
CA VAL A 298 -1.58 -10.63 -11.67
C VAL A 298 -2.54 -9.46 -11.79
N TRP A 299 -3.48 -9.42 -10.87
CA TRP A 299 -4.31 -8.28 -10.55
C TRP A 299 -3.91 -7.73 -9.18
N ILE A 300 -3.76 -6.41 -9.05
CA ILE A 300 -3.53 -5.74 -7.76
C ILE A 300 -4.55 -4.62 -7.60
N ASP A 301 -5.26 -4.57 -6.49
CA ASP A 301 -6.07 -3.41 -6.10
C ASP A 301 -5.86 -3.02 -4.64
N SER A 302 -6.08 -1.74 -4.35
CA SER A 302 -6.01 -1.18 -2.99
C SER A 302 -7.26 -0.38 -2.59
N TYR A 303 -8.34 -0.51 -3.36
CA TYR A 303 -9.62 0.10 -3.01
C TYR A 303 -10.36 -0.76 -1.99
N ARG A 304 -11.29 -0.16 -1.23
CA ARG A 304 -12.11 -0.93 -0.29
C ARG A 304 -12.98 -1.95 -1.02
N ASP A 305 -13.34 -3.03 -0.33
CA ASP A 305 -14.22 -4.05 -0.89
C ASP A 305 -15.54 -3.43 -1.40
N GLY A 306 -15.99 -3.93 -2.55
CA GLY A 306 -17.15 -3.40 -3.28
C GLY A 306 -16.87 -2.15 -4.12
N ALA A 307 -15.74 -1.45 -3.95
CA ALA A 307 -15.44 -0.24 -4.73
C ALA A 307 -15.27 -0.50 -6.23
N LEU A 308 -14.71 -1.66 -6.59
CA LEU A 308 -14.56 -2.10 -7.97
C LEU A 308 -15.69 -3.05 -8.40
N SER A 309 -16.25 -3.83 -7.48
CA SER A 309 -17.36 -4.74 -7.76
C SER A 309 -18.63 -4.04 -8.23
N LYS A 310 -18.86 -2.79 -7.81
CA LYS A 310 -19.97 -1.96 -8.34
C LYS A 310 -19.85 -1.65 -9.85
N PHE A 311 -18.64 -1.78 -10.41
CA PHE A 311 -18.39 -1.68 -11.86
C PHE A 311 -18.32 -3.06 -12.53
N GLY A 312 -18.62 -4.12 -11.78
CA GLY A 312 -18.68 -5.50 -12.23
C GLY A 312 -17.39 -6.29 -12.05
N PHE A 313 -16.33 -5.73 -11.44
CA PHE A 313 -15.06 -6.42 -11.20
C PHE A 313 -15.06 -7.09 -9.81
N ASP A 314 -15.43 -8.36 -9.77
CA ASP A 314 -15.41 -9.21 -8.56
C ASP A 314 -14.57 -10.47 -8.78
N ASP A 315 -14.07 -11.05 -7.69
CA ASP A 315 -13.09 -12.14 -7.72
C ASP A 315 -13.62 -13.40 -8.41
N ALA A 316 -14.89 -13.73 -8.18
CA ALA A 316 -15.53 -14.90 -8.78
C ALA A 316 -15.51 -14.77 -10.31
N ARG A 317 -15.98 -13.63 -10.83
CA ARG A 317 -15.98 -13.38 -12.27
C ARG A 317 -14.57 -13.24 -12.84
N MET A 318 -13.63 -12.66 -12.10
CA MET A 318 -12.22 -12.59 -12.51
C MET A 318 -11.62 -13.99 -12.66
N HIS A 319 -11.89 -14.90 -11.73
CA HIS A 319 -11.45 -16.30 -11.84
C HIS A 319 -12.22 -17.11 -12.87
N ASP A 320 -13.50 -16.82 -13.15
CA ASP A 320 -14.22 -17.44 -14.26
C ASP A 320 -13.59 -17.09 -15.61
N VAL A 321 -13.20 -15.83 -15.80
CA VAL A 321 -12.55 -15.34 -17.04
C VAL A 321 -11.08 -15.77 -17.11
N ASN A 322 -10.38 -15.80 -15.99
CA ASN A 322 -8.97 -16.15 -15.88
C ASN A 322 -8.72 -17.06 -14.65
N PRO A 323 -8.90 -18.38 -14.79
CA PRO A 323 -8.81 -19.34 -13.68
C PRO A 323 -7.44 -19.43 -13.00
N SER A 324 -6.39 -18.89 -13.63
CA SER A 324 -5.01 -18.89 -13.10
C SER A 324 -4.56 -17.51 -12.60
N LEU A 325 -5.45 -16.51 -12.56
CA LEU A 325 -5.13 -15.17 -12.10
C LEU A 325 -4.65 -15.19 -10.65
N ILE A 326 -3.64 -14.37 -10.33
CA ILE A 326 -3.27 -14.06 -8.95
C ILE A 326 -3.88 -12.70 -8.63
N ILE A 327 -4.76 -12.63 -7.65
CA ILE A 327 -5.46 -11.42 -7.22
C ILE A 327 -4.85 -10.98 -5.89
N SER A 328 -4.40 -9.72 -5.80
CA SER A 328 -3.85 -9.14 -4.57
C SER A 328 -4.68 -7.95 -4.12
N HIS A 329 -5.32 -8.09 -2.96
CA HIS A 329 -6.12 -7.05 -2.32
C HIS A 329 -5.33 -6.41 -1.18
N VAL A 330 -4.79 -5.21 -1.43
CA VAL A 330 -4.10 -4.44 -0.39
C VAL A 330 -5.13 -3.69 0.44
N ARG A 331 -5.17 -3.92 1.76
CA ARG A 331 -6.15 -3.31 2.68
C ARG A 331 -5.48 -2.75 3.93
N CYS A 332 -6.12 -1.82 4.62
CA CYS A 332 -5.57 -1.33 5.91
C CYS A 332 -5.63 -2.43 6.99
N PHE A 333 -6.77 -3.10 7.13
CA PHE A 333 -7.05 -4.07 8.20
C PHE A 333 -7.19 -5.52 7.71
N GLY A 334 -6.83 -5.82 6.47
CA GLY A 334 -7.04 -7.12 5.81
C GLY A 334 -8.41 -7.23 5.14
N THR A 335 -8.66 -8.33 4.42
CA THR A 335 -9.92 -8.62 3.71
C THR A 335 -10.96 -9.37 4.54
N GLY A 336 -10.68 -9.64 5.82
CA GLY A 336 -11.56 -10.38 6.72
C GLY A 336 -11.62 -9.80 8.13
N GLY A 337 -12.41 -10.45 8.98
CA GLY A 337 -12.68 -9.98 10.34
C GLY A 337 -13.62 -8.77 10.39
N PRO A 338 -13.97 -8.30 11.61
CA PRO A 338 -14.95 -7.22 11.79
C PRO A 338 -14.54 -5.88 11.18
N TRP A 339 -13.26 -5.66 10.85
CA TRP A 339 -12.76 -4.40 10.31
C TRP A 339 -12.41 -4.44 8.80
N ALA A 340 -12.72 -5.53 8.09
CA ALA A 340 -12.40 -5.70 6.66
C ALA A 340 -12.82 -4.50 5.78
N ASN A 341 -13.99 -3.94 6.06
CA ASN A 341 -14.57 -2.83 5.29
C ASN A 341 -14.20 -1.43 5.83
N ARG A 342 -13.37 -1.33 6.88
CA ARG A 342 -13.01 -0.03 7.46
C ARG A 342 -12.02 0.71 6.56
N ALA A 343 -12.21 2.03 6.52
CA ALA A 343 -11.29 2.96 5.89
C ALA A 343 -9.98 3.06 6.67
N GLY A 344 -8.85 3.12 5.98
CA GLY A 344 -7.58 3.44 6.64
C GLY A 344 -6.43 3.60 5.65
N PHE A 345 -5.41 4.30 6.12
CA PHE A 345 -4.10 4.48 5.52
C PHE A 345 -3.03 3.96 6.48
N ASP A 346 -1.74 4.21 6.20
CA ASP A 346 -0.63 3.84 7.08
C ASP A 346 -0.89 4.20 8.54
N MET A 347 -1.34 5.44 8.76
CA MET A 347 -1.54 6.01 10.08
C MET A 347 -2.53 5.19 10.92
N GLN A 348 -3.59 4.66 10.31
CA GLN A 348 -4.58 3.83 11.00
C GLN A 348 -4.03 2.44 11.34
N GLY A 349 -3.23 1.84 10.45
CA GLY A 349 -2.54 0.59 10.73
C GLY A 349 -1.53 0.74 11.88
N SER A 350 -0.76 1.84 11.87
CA SER A 350 0.17 2.21 12.93
C SER A 350 -0.50 2.45 14.28
N ALA A 351 -1.64 3.15 14.30
CA ALA A 351 -2.38 3.46 15.52
C ALA A 351 -3.02 2.20 16.14
N ALA A 352 -3.68 1.39 15.31
CA ALA A 352 -4.43 0.24 15.79
C ALA A 352 -3.53 -0.91 16.29
N SER A 353 -2.39 -1.15 15.64
CA SER A 353 -1.56 -2.35 15.85
C SER A 353 -0.69 -2.36 17.11
N GLY A 354 -0.58 -1.24 17.83
CA GLY A 354 0.42 -1.07 18.90
C GLY A 354 1.67 -0.29 18.48
N LEU A 355 1.89 -0.06 17.18
CA LEU A 355 3.14 0.51 16.70
C LEU A 355 3.38 1.94 17.21
N MET A 356 2.35 2.81 17.15
CA MET A 356 2.46 4.18 17.69
C MET A 356 2.67 4.22 19.21
N ALA A 357 2.02 3.30 19.93
CA ALA A 357 2.18 3.19 21.38
C ALA A 357 3.61 2.75 21.75
N TYR A 358 4.20 1.84 20.96
CA TYR A 358 5.56 1.36 21.13
C TYR A 358 6.62 2.42 20.77
N CYS A 359 6.39 3.20 19.71
CA CYS A 359 7.25 4.33 19.36
C CYS A 359 7.18 5.45 20.41
N GLY A 360 6.03 5.63 21.04
CA GLY A 360 5.84 6.55 22.17
C GLY A 360 6.11 5.92 23.54
N ASN A 361 5.42 6.44 24.54
CA ASN A 361 5.43 5.93 25.92
C ASN A 361 4.06 5.32 26.27
N GLY A 362 3.58 4.42 25.42
CA GLY A 362 2.28 3.76 25.57
C GLY A 362 1.12 4.48 24.86
N PRO A 363 -0.09 3.89 24.89
CA PRO A 363 -1.24 4.35 24.09
C PRO A 363 -1.79 5.72 24.49
N LEU A 364 -1.50 6.19 25.72
CA LEU A 364 -1.87 7.53 26.20
C LEU A 364 -0.85 8.61 25.81
N LYS A 365 0.39 8.22 25.45
CA LYS A 365 1.46 9.11 24.99
C LYS A 365 2.13 8.55 23.74
N PRO A 366 1.38 8.33 22.65
CA PRO A 366 1.92 7.75 21.43
C PRO A 366 2.84 8.70 20.69
N ALA A 367 3.66 8.14 19.80
CA ALA A 367 4.45 8.89 18.84
C ALA A 367 4.28 8.30 17.44
N TRP A 368 4.41 9.14 16.42
CA TRP A 368 4.44 8.68 15.03
C TRP A 368 5.67 7.80 14.79
N PRO A 369 5.54 6.70 14.02
CA PRO A 369 6.70 5.95 13.58
C PRO A 369 7.61 6.84 12.71
N PRO A 370 8.94 6.60 12.72
CA PRO A 370 9.84 7.29 11.81
C PRO A 370 9.42 7.09 10.34
N GLY A 371 9.50 8.15 9.53
CA GLY A 371 9.26 8.04 8.09
C GLY A 371 7.80 8.18 7.64
N SER A 372 6.85 8.53 8.51
CA SER A 372 5.44 8.87 8.22
C SER A 372 4.55 7.78 7.57
N VAL A 373 5.09 6.90 6.72
CA VAL A 373 4.37 5.88 5.92
C VAL A 373 5.13 4.54 5.86
N ILE A 374 5.71 4.13 6.99
CA ILE A 374 6.56 2.93 7.12
C ILE A 374 5.86 1.62 6.71
N ASN A 375 4.57 1.48 7.00
CA ASN A 375 3.80 0.30 6.63
C ASN A 375 3.45 0.31 5.15
N ASP A 376 3.20 1.45 4.51
CA ASP A 376 2.78 1.50 3.12
C ASP A 376 3.83 0.86 2.19
N TYR A 377 5.08 1.33 2.23
CA TYR A 377 6.15 0.76 1.40
C TYR A 377 6.50 -0.67 1.81
N THR A 378 6.53 -0.96 3.11
CA THR A 378 6.81 -2.32 3.61
C THR A 378 5.72 -3.32 3.18
N THR A 379 4.45 -2.89 3.18
CA THR A 379 3.31 -3.68 2.67
C THR A 379 3.43 -3.88 1.16
N GLY A 380 3.93 -2.88 0.42
CA GLY A 380 4.28 -3.02 -0.99
C GLY A 380 5.29 -4.14 -1.25
N PHE A 381 6.39 -4.17 -0.49
CA PHE A 381 7.38 -5.24 -0.56
C PHE A 381 6.79 -6.61 -0.19
N TYR A 382 5.98 -6.68 0.87
CA TYR A 382 5.33 -7.93 1.28
C TYR A 382 4.29 -8.42 0.27
N GLY A 383 3.52 -7.51 -0.35
CA GLY A 383 2.58 -7.83 -1.42
C GLY A 383 3.31 -8.42 -2.63
N ALA A 384 4.37 -7.76 -3.10
CA ALA A 384 5.19 -8.27 -4.20
C ALA A 384 5.84 -9.62 -3.87
N LEU A 385 6.35 -9.81 -2.64
CA LEU A 385 6.97 -11.07 -2.21
C LEU A 385 5.96 -12.22 -2.22
N ALA A 386 4.76 -12.00 -1.68
CA ALA A 386 3.68 -12.99 -1.70
C ALA A 386 3.22 -13.31 -3.12
N ILE A 387 3.17 -12.31 -4.03
CA ILE A 387 2.87 -12.53 -5.45
C ILE A 387 3.93 -13.42 -6.09
N GLN A 388 5.22 -13.15 -5.87
CA GLN A 388 6.31 -13.97 -6.39
C GLN A 388 6.26 -15.41 -5.85
N ALA A 389 5.99 -15.57 -4.55
CA ALA A 389 5.77 -16.88 -3.93
C ALA A 389 4.59 -17.64 -4.57
N ALA A 390 3.46 -16.96 -4.76
CA ALA A 390 2.28 -17.53 -5.39
C ALA A 390 2.54 -17.90 -6.86
N MET A 391 3.35 -17.15 -7.60
CA MET A 391 3.73 -17.51 -8.97
C MET A 391 4.57 -18.78 -9.03
N LEU A 392 5.57 -18.92 -8.14
CA LEU A 392 6.36 -20.15 -8.03
C LEU A 392 5.47 -21.36 -7.77
N ARG A 393 4.52 -21.24 -6.85
CA ARG A 393 3.51 -22.28 -6.57
C ARG A 393 2.61 -22.53 -7.76
N ARG A 394 2.03 -21.49 -8.38
CA ARG A 394 1.16 -21.58 -9.57
C ARG A 394 1.82 -22.33 -10.73
N SER A 395 3.12 -22.13 -10.94
CA SER A 395 3.86 -22.80 -12.00
C SER A 395 3.99 -24.33 -11.81
N LYS A 396 3.85 -24.81 -10.57
CA LYS A 396 4.00 -26.23 -10.20
C LYS A 396 2.65 -26.88 -9.86
N GLU A 397 1.84 -26.18 -9.07
CA GLU A 397 0.56 -26.63 -8.50
C GLU A 397 -0.64 -26.24 -9.37
N GLY A 398 -0.56 -25.16 -10.15
CA GLY A 398 -1.72 -24.56 -10.82
C GLY A 398 -2.69 -23.87 -9.87
N GLY A 399 -3.88 -23.54 -10.37
CA GLY A 399 -4.89 -22.74 -9.69
C GLY A 399 -4.67 -21.23 -9.87
N GLY A 400 -5.69 -20.47 -9.47
CA GLY A 400 -5.59 -19.05 -9.17
C GLY A 400 -5.23 -18.84 -7.70
N TYR A 401 -4.93 -17.61 -7.32
CA TYR A 401 -4.62 -17.28 -5.92
C TYR A 401 -5.24 -15.94 -5.53
N ILE A 402 -5.69 -15.83 -4.28
CA ILE A 402 -6.05 -14.58 -3.63
C ILE A 402 -5.03 -14.29 -2.53
N ILE A 403 -4.49 -13.08 -2.53
CA ILE A 403 -3.46 -12.59 -1.62
C ILE A 403 -4.00 -11.35 -0.91
N SER A 404 -3.80 -11.25 0.41
CA SER A 404 -4.37 -10.16 1.22
C SER A 404 -3.31 -9.43 2.08
N PRO A 405 -2.35 -8.70 1.49
CA PRO A 405 -1.42 -7.90 2.28
C PRO A 405 -2.18 -6.79 3.02
N SER A 406 -1.76 -6.49 4.26
CA SER A 406 -2.41 -5.43 5.03
C SER A 406 -1.45 -4.55 5.81
N LEU A 407 -1.79 -3.26 5.89
CA LEU A 407 -0.98 -2.26 6.62
C LEU A 407 -0.84 -2.63 8.10
N THR A 408 -1.92 -3.12 8.71
CA THR A 408 -1.93 -3.55 10.12
C THR A 408 -1.15 -4.84 10.33
N GLY A 409 -1.25 -5.81 9.40
CA GLY A 409 -0.42 -7.03 9.44
C GLY A 409 1.07 -6.71 9.28
N THR A 410 1.41 -5.75 8.42
CA THR A 410 2.78 -5.23 8.29
C THR A 410 3.26 -4.55 9.57
N ALA A 411 2.44 -3.72 10.21
CA ALA A 411 2.79 -3.09 11.48
C ALA A 411 3.04 -4.13 12.59
N MET A 412 2.22 -5.19 12.65
CA MET A 412 2.44 -6.33 13.56
C MET A 412 3.75 -7.06 13.24
N SER A 413 4.08 -7.27 11.96
CA SER A 413 5.37 -7.83 11.54
C SER A 413 6.55 -6.95 11.97
N ILE A 414 6.41 -5.63 11.86
CA ILE A 414 7.44 -4.68 12.30
C ILE A 414 7.73 -4.82 13.80
N LEU A 415 6.68 -4.93 14.62
CA LEU A 415 6.82 -5.14 16.06
C LEU A 415 7.38 -6.53 16.41
N LYS A 416 7.11 -7.54 15.58
CA LYS A 416 7.65 -8.90 15.75
C LYS A 416 9.15 -8.97 15.44
N TYR A 417 9.58 -8.40 14.31
CA TYR A 417 10.91 -8.66 13.74
C TYR A 417 11.90 -7.51 13.85
N PHE A 418 11.43 -6.27 13.90
CA PHE A 418 12.29 -5.09 13.67
C PHE A 418 12.37 -4.15 14.87
N LYS A 419 12.00 -4.60 16.07
CA LYS A 419 12.34 -3.87 17.30
C LYS A 419 13.86 -3.75 17.44
N THR A 420 14.35 -2.56 17.76
CA THR A 420 15.76 -2.34 18.03
C THR A 420 16.16 -3.09 19.29
N ARG A 421 17.20 -3.92 19.20
CA ARG A 421 17.71 -4.76 20.30
C ARG A 421 19.22 -4.60 20.41
N GLY A 422 19.74 -4.62 21.64
CA GLY A 422 21.17 -4.55 21.89
C GLY A 422 21.76 -3.14 21.89
N PRO A 423 23.07 -3.00 22.12
CA PRO A 423 23.77 -1.72 22.11
C PRO A 423 23.83 -1.13 20.68
N SER A 424 24.00 0.19 20.59
CA SER A 424 24.20 0.87 19.31
C SER A 424 25.53 0.43 18.66
N SER A 425 25.52 0.20 17.34
CA SER A 425 26.75 -0.03 16.57
C SER A 425 27.55 1.26 16.45
N GLN A 426 28.86 1.15 16.20
CA GLN A 426 29.72 2.30 15.84
C GLN A 426 29.73 2.59 14.33
N THR A 427 29.00 1.80 13.53
CA THR A 427 28.94 1.95 12.08
C THR A 427 28.16 3.20 11.68
N SER A 428 28.72 4.02 10.79
CA SER A 428 28.06 5.19 10.21
C SER A 428 27.09 4.81 9.09
N PRO A 429 25.96 5.53 8.91
CA PRO A 429 25.07 5.33 7.79
C PRO A 429 25.73 5.77 6.49
N ASN A 430 25.44 5.03 5.42
CA ASN A 430 25.77 5.45 4.07
C ASN A 430 24.57 6.13 3.41
N ALA A 431 24.84 7.07 2.52
CA ALA A 431 23.82 7.69 1.67
C ALA A 431 23.04 6.63 0.86
N PRO A 432 21.83 6.91 0.37
CA PRO A 432 21.17 5.98 -0.56
C PRO A 432 21.91 5.86 -1.89
N ARG A 433 21.57 4.83 -2.67
CA ARG A 433 21.93 4.75 -4.08
C ARG A 433 20.85 5.42 -4.92
N GLN A 434 21.25 5.99 -6.04
CA GLN A 434 20.42 6.90 -6.81
C GLN A 434 20.37 6.43 -8.27
N VAL A 435 19.25 6.68 -8.93
CA VAL A 435 19.07 6.49 -10.37
C VAL A 435 18.60 7.79 -10.99
N THR A 436 19.10 8.07 -12.19
CA THR A 436 18.70 9.22 -12.98
C THR A 436 18.34 8.81 -14.39
N GLY A 437 17.44 9.55 -15.02
CA GLY A 437 17.15 9.36 -16.43
C GLY A 437 16.09 10.30 -16.96
N ASP A 438 16.06 10.43 -18.29
CA ASP A 438 15.02 11.16 -18.99
C ASP A 438 13.67 10.46 -18.83
N THR A 439 12.64 11.26 -18.57
CA THR A 439 11.24 10.84 -18.54
C THR A 439 10.41 11.83 -19.36
N PRO A 440 9.18 11.48 -19.76
CA PRO A 440 8.29 12.45 -20.39
C PRO A 440 7.90 13.65 -19.49
N MET A 441 8.25 13.63 -18.20
CA MET A 441 8.03 14.74 -17.24
C MET A 441 9.28 15.61 -17.03
N GLY A 442 10.45 15.16 -17.51
CA GLY A 442 11.75 15.80 -17.27
C GLY A 442 12.81 14.80 -16.81
N TYR A 443 13.99 15.31 -16.48
CA TYR A 443 15.11 14.51 -15.97
C TYR A 443 14.87 14.15 -14.50
N LEU A 444 14.53 12.88 -14.24
CA LEU A 444 14.24 12.39 -12.89
C LEU A 444 15.53 12.04 -12.16
N HIS A 445 15.56 12.35 -10.86
CA HIS A 445 16.55 11.89 -9.90
C HIS A 445 15.84 11.28 -8.70
N THR A 446 16.07 10.00 -8.43
CA THR A 446 15.35 9.25 -7.39
C THR A 446 16.16 8.06 -6.86
N LEU A 447 15.61 7.29 -5.92
CA LEU A 447 16.21 6.09 -5.35
C LEU A 447 16.35 4.96 -6.39
N SER A 448 17.55 4.39 -6.50
CA SER A 448 17.73 3.10 -7.21
C SER A 448 17.34 1.95 -6.29
N PRO A 449 16.86 0.80 -6.79
CA PRO A 449 16.61 -0.38 -5.97
C PRO A 449 17.79 -0.74 -5.05
N LEU A 450 17.47 -1.09 -3.80
CA LEU A 450 18.48 -1.28 -2.76
C LEU A 450 19.30 -2.58 -2.94
N PRO A 451 18.69 -3.78 -3.03
CA PRO A 451 19.45 -5.00 -3.24
C PRO A 451 20.15 -5.01 -4.59
N GLN A 452 21.32 -5.63 -4.63
CA GLN A 452 22.05 -5.93 -5.87
C GLN A 452 21.94 -7.40 -6.19
N MET A 453 21.95 -7.70 -7.48
CA MET A 453 21.90 -9.07 -8.00
C MET A 453 23.00 -9.22 -9.05
N SER A 454 23.87 -10.22 -8.91
CA SER A 454 25.09 -10.32 -9.70
C SER A 454 24.88 -10.59 -11.19
N LEU A 455 23.75 -11.19 -11.58
CA LEU A 455 23.44 -11.50 -12.98
C LEU A 455 22.24 -10.70 -13.51
N THR A 456 21.24 -10.45 -12.66
CA THR A 456 20.00 -9.77 -13.07
C THR A 456 19.70 -8.54 -12.20
N PRO A 457 20.51 -7.47 -12.27
CA PRO A 457 20.36 -6.31 -11.40
C PRO A 457 18.97 -5.66 -11.53
N PRO A 458 18.28 -5.36 -10.41
CA PRO A 458 16.98 -4.68 -10.43
C PRO A 458 17.09 -3.27 -11.02
N ARG A 459 16.12 -2.88 -11.84
CA ARG A 459 16.10 -1.56 -12.52
C ARG A 459 14.71 -1.21 -13.07
N TYR A 460 14.44 0.08 -13.24
CA TYR A 460 13.22 0.57 -13.89
C TYR A 460 13.49 0.80 -15.39
N ASP A 461 13.12 -0.17 -16.21
CA ASP A 461 13.42 -0.22 -17.66
C ASP A 461 12.34 -1.06 -18.36
N PRO A 462 11.80 -0.63 -19.52
CA PRO A 462 12.12 0.59 -20.28
C PRO A 462 11.42 1.86 -19.78
N ILE A 463 10.60 1.74 -18.73
CA ILE A 463 9.89 2.87 -18.16
C ILE A 463 10.59 3.22 -16.85
N LEU A 464 11.10 4.44 -16.74
CA LEU A 464 11.53 4.99 -15.45
C LEU A 464 10.31 5.56 -14.73
N LEU A 465 9.67 6.57 -15.32
CA LEU A 465 8.43 7.19 -14.85
C LEU A 465 7.68 7.80 -16.03
N VAL A 466 6.35 7.81 -15.99
CA VAL A 466 5.49 8.45 -17.00
C VAL A 466 4.36 9.24 -16.34
N PRO A 467 3.84 10.31 -16.96
CA PRO A 467 2.72 11.05 -16.41
C PRO A 467 1.49 10.16 -16.16
N ILE A 468 0.72 10.46 -15.12
CA ILE A 468 -0.50 9.75 -14.75
C ILE A 468 -1.46 9.66 -15.96
N GLY A 469 -1.77 8.44 -16.41
CA GLY A 469 -2.73 8.20 -17.49
C GLY A 469 -2.23 8.50 -18.90
N SER A 470 -0.94 8.73 -19.10
CA SER A 470 -0.34 9.09 -20.40
C SER A 470 -0.12 7.90 -21.34
N SER A 471 -0.08 6.67 -20.83
CA SER A 471 0.12 5.46 -21.60
C SER A 471 -1.20 4.97 -22.23
N SER A 472 -1.09 4.24 -23.33
CA SER A 472 -2.21 3.43 -23.83
C SER A 472 -2.54 2.33 -22.81
N PRO A 473 -3.81 1.90 -22.66
CA PRO A 473 -4.22 0.83 -21.75
C PRO A 473 -3.81 -0.55 -22.30
N ILE A 474 -2.51 -0.77 -22.43
CA ILE A 474 -1.87 -1.98 -22.96
C ILE A 474 -0.69 -2.32 -22.05
N PHE A 475 -0.39 -3.62 -21.87
CA PHE A 475 0.77 -4.02 -21.09
C PHE A 475 2.07 -3.56 -21.80
N PRO A 476 2.98 -2.85 -21.12
CA PRO A 476 4.25 -2.41 -21.69
C PRO A 476 5.04 -3.55 -22.34
N GLY A 477 5.52 -3.34 -23.57
CA GLY A 477 6.27 -4.36 -24.31
C GLY A 477 5.40 -5.46 -24.95
N PHE A 478 4.08 -5.34 -24.91
CA PHE A 478 3.14 -6.24 -25.60
C PHE A 478 2.31 -5.52 -26.65
N GLY A 479 1.96 -6.23 -27.73
CA GLY A 479 0.99 -5.74 -28.71
C GLY A 479 -0.45 -5.82 -28.19
N SER A 480 -1.33 -4.96 -28.70
CA SER A 480 -2.77 -4.98 -28.41
C SER A 480 -3.53 -4.26 -29.53
N VAL A 481 -4.85 -4.46 -29.59
CA VAL A 481 -5.77 -3.92 -30.61
C VAL A 481 -6.42 -2.60 -30.15
N TRP A 482 -5.86 -1.92 -29.14
CA TRP A 482 -6.43 -0.67 -28.66
C TRP A 482 -6.20 0.47 -29.66
N ASP A 483 -7.28 0.99 -30.24
CA ASP A 483 -7.24 2.14 -31.16
C ASP A 483 -7.58 3.45 -30.42
N PRO A 484 -6.61 4.37 -30.22
CA PRO A 484 -6.87 5.65 -29.58
C PRO A 484 -7.92 6.49 -30.32
N LYS A 485 -8.08 6.32 -31.64
CA LYS A 485 -9.04 7.10 -32.45
C LYS A 485 -10.49 6.65 -32.23
N SER A 486 -10.68 5.41 -31.79
CA SER A 486 -12.01 4.85 -31.47
C SER A 486 -12.58 5.41 -30.16
N VAL A 487 -11.74 5.99 -29.30
CA VAL A 487 -12.14 6.47 -27.97
C VAL A 487 -12.55 7.95 -28.04
N GLN A 488 -13.78 8.23 -27.62
CA GLN A 488 -14.29 9.61 -27.49
C GLN A 488 -14.55 9.98 -26.03
N PRO A 489 -14.26 11.22 -25.59
CA PRO A 489 -14.61 11.67 -24.24
C PRO A 489 -16.13 11.67 -24.05
N ARG A 490 -16.58 11.59 -22.79
CA ARG A 490 -18.02 11.70 -22.49
C ARG A 490 -18.48 13.14 -22.69
N GLN A 491 -19.75 13.31 -23.07
CA GLN A 491 -20.41 14.62 -23.06
C GLN A 491 -20.41 15.21 -21.65
N LYS A 492 -20.19 16.53 -21.53
CA LYS A 492 -20.02 17.25 -20.25
C LYS A 492 -21.26 17.11 -19.36
N GLU A 493 -22.45 17.08 -19.93
CA GLU A 493 -23.72 16.99 -19.21
C GLU A 493 -23.83 15.66 -18.47
N LYS A 494 -23.41 14.56 -19.11
CA LYS A 494 -23.39 13.22 -18.50
C LYS A 494 -22.38 13.12 -17.36
N LEU A 495 -21.30 13.91 -17.41
CA LEU A 495 -20.29 13.96 -16.36
C LEU A 495 -20.88 14.52 -15.05
N ILE A 496 -21.70 15.56 -15.14
CA ILE A 496 -22.31 16.21 -13.97
C ILE A 496 -23.26 15.24 -13.25
N THR A 497 -24.08 14.51 -14.00
CA THR A 497 -25.02 13.53 -13.44
C THR A 497 -24.30 12.39 -12.71
N ASP A 498 -23.23 11.86 -13.31
CA ASP A 498 -22.57 10.65 -12.78
C ASP A 498 -21.58 10.93 -11.65
N ILE A 499 -21.10 12.17 -11.50
CA ILE A 499 -20.10 12.55 -10.49
C ILE A 499 -20.69 13.51 -9.45
N GLY A 500 -21.39 14.55 -9.88
CA GLY A 500 -21.83 15.64 -9.00
C GLY A 500 -22.94 15.23 -8.04
N ILE A 501 -24.03 14.67 -8.57
CA ILE A 501 -25.21 14.29 -7.76
C ILE A 501 -24.85 13.23 -6.70
N PRO A 502 -24.15 12.12 -7.03
CA PRO A 502 -23.77 11.13 -6.02
C PRO A 502 -22.89 11.70 -4.91
N THR A 503 -22.00 12.66 -5.24
CA THR A 503 -21.12 13.31 -4.26
C THR A 503 -21.93 14.13 -3.25
N MET A 504 -22.92 14.90 -3.71
CA MET A 504 -23.78 15.70 -2.83
C MET A 504 -24.65 14.82 -1.92
N ILE A 505 -25.22 13.74 -2.45
CA ILE A 505 -25.99 12.75 -1.67
C ILE A 505 -25.10 12.13 -0.58
N LYS A 506 -23.84 11.79 -0.92
CA LYS A 506 -22.88 11.22 0.03
C LYS A 506 -22.56 12.20 1.16
N LEU A 507 -22.34 13.48 0.86
CA LEU A 507 -22.11 14.52 1.87
C LEU A 507 -23.32 14.71 2.79
N ALA A 508 -24.53 14.71 2.24
CA ALA A 508 -25.76 14.76 3.03
C ALA A 508 -25.88 13.57 3.98
N LYS A 509 -25.59 12.35 3.52
CA LYS A 509 -25.57 11.14 4.35
C LYS A 509 -24.51 11.20 5.44
N ILE A 510 -23.30 11.67 5.14
CA ILE A 510 -22.23 11.85 6.14
C ILE A 510 -22.65 12.87 7.20
N LYS A 511 -23.26 13.99 6.79
CA LYS A 511 -23.80 14.99 7.71
C LYS A 511 -24.89 14.40 8.60
N GLN A 512 -25.76 13.57 8.04
CA GLN A 512 -26.80 12.87 8.78
C GLN A 512 -26.19 11.89 9.79
N ILE A 513 -25.25 11.03 9.39
CA ILE A 513 -24.55 10.11 10.30
C ILE A 513 -23.85 10.90 11.42
N GLY A 514 -23.15 11.97 11.09
CA GLY A 514 -22.49 12.85 12.07
C GLY A 514 -23.50 13.47 13.05
N LYS A 515 -24.63 13.96 12.57
CA LYS A 515 -25.70 14.55 13.40
C LYS A 515 -26.46 13.53 14.25
N GLU A 516 -26.90 12.42 13.65
CA GLU A 516 -27.60 11.33 14.33
C GLU A 516 -26.72 10.71 15.39
N SER A 517 -25.43 10.57 15.11
CA SER A 517 -24.48 10.21 16.15
C SER A 517 -24.37 11.33 17.19
N ASN A 518 -24.17 12.59 16.82
CA ASN A 518 -23.86 13.68 17.77
C ASN A 518 -25.07 14.34 18.51
N LYS A 519 -26.30 13.83 18.38
CA LYS A 519 -27.49 14.48 18.96
C LYS A 519 -27.62 14.23 20.48
N VAL A 520 -26.99 15.07 21.31
CA VAL A 520 -27.42 15.29 22.71
C VAL A 520 -27.74 16.75 23.03
N ARG A 521 -27.46 17.72 22.15
CA ARG A 521 -27.54 19.14 22.53
C ARG A 521 -28.91 19.82 22.46
N GLY A 522 -30.00 19.11 22.18
CA GLY A 522 -31.29 19.75 21.82
C GLY A 522 -32.54 19.35 22.61
N ALA A 523 -32.48 18.47 23.62
CA ALA A 523 -33.67 17.99 24.34
C ALA A 523 -33.66 18.24 25.86
N MET A 524 -32.75 19.09 26.35
CA MET A 524 -32.73 19.56 27.74
C MET A 524 -32.48 21.08 27.80
N LEU A 525 -33.40 21.85 27.22
CA LEU A 525 -33.63 23.25 27.57
C LEU A 525 -35.10 23.42 27.89
#